data_AF-A0A9X2XCP4-F1
#
_entry.id   AF-A0A9X2XCP4-F1
#
_cell.length_a   1.000
_cell.length_b   1.000
_cell.length_c   1.000
_cell.angle_alpha   90.00
_cell.angle_beta   90.00
_cell.angle_gamma   90.00
#
_symmetry.space_group_name_H-M   'P 1'
#
loop_
_entity.id
_entity.type
_entity.pdbx_description
1 polymer ?
#
loop_
_entity_poly.entity_id
_entity_poly.type
_entity_poly.pdbx_seq_one_letter_code
_entity_poly.pdbx_strand_id
1 'polypeptide(L)'
;TTIPKEKAKAFVRKLTETLSGNHDVGKVDMVDRLNRQLAGWAAFYKFTDFTARCFRRIDTVVFWKLAHWLARKYRSRIKPLMRSWYRAPEAGKAKTWLVYGRSERGNRVGKALRRMVTSPKAQFRWRNPESNPYIFRSEPRSTVTSNYHDVAMAMGQD
;
A
#
# COMPACT_ATOMS: atom_id res chain seq x y z
N THR A 1 -15.34 -6.35 2.77
CA THR A 1 -15.77 -4.98 3.19
C THR A 1 -14.81 -3.94 2.63
N THR A 2 -15.30 -2.80 2.16
CA THR A 2 -14.50 -1.75 1.50
C THR A 2 -13.94 -0.74 2.50
N ILE A 3 -12.82 -0.08 2.18
CA ILE A 3 -12.24 1.00 2.99
C ILE A 3 -13.25 2.15 3.19
N PRO A 4 -13.56 2.57 4.43
CA PRO A 4 -14.44 3.71 4.67
C PRO A 4 -13.86 5.01 4.10
N LYS A 5 -14.69 5.77 3.36
CA LYS A 5 -14.26 7.02 2.69
C LYS A 5 -13.69 8.05 3.67
N GLU A 6 -14.30 8.19 4.84
CA GLU A 6 -13.86 9.14 5.86
C GLU A 6 -12.46 8.83 6.41
N LYS A 7 -12.12 7.54 6.57
CA LYS A 7 -10.77 7.12 7.01
C LYS A 7 -9.72 7.41 5.94
N ALA A 8 -10.06 7.21 4.66
CA ALA A 8 -9.18 7.58 3.55
C ALA A 8 -8.97 9.10 3.47
N LYS A 9 -10.03 9.91 3.60
CA LYS A 9 -9.93 11.37 3.65
C LYS A 9 -9.06 11.86 4.81
N ALA A 10 -9.28 11.34 6.01
CA ALA A 10 -8.50 11.70 7.19
C ALA A 10 -7.01 11.38 7.00
N PHE A 11 -6.70 10.23 6.39
CA PHE A 11 -5.33 9.85 6.07
C PHE A 11 -4.68 10.82 5.05
N VAL A 12 -5.39 11.16 3.97
CA VAL A 12 -4.92 12.15 2.99
C VAL A 12 -4.70 13.53 3.62
N ARG A 13 -5.61 13.95 4.52
CA ARG A 13 -5.48 15.21 5.25
C ARG A 13 -4.19 15.22 6.07
N LYS A 14 -3.94 14.17 6.86
CA LYS A 14 -2.71 14.00 7.63
C LYS A 14 -1.44 14.06 6.77
N LEU A 15 -1.44 13.36 5.63
CA LEU A 15 -0.30 13.40 4.68
C LEU A 15 -0.09 14.80 4.11
N THR A 16 -1.17 15.49 3.78
CA THR A 16 -1.13 16.86 3.26
C THR A 16 -0.59 17.83 4.31
N GLU A 17 -1.06 17.74 5.56
CA GLU A 17 -0.56 18.55 6.67
C GLU A 17 0.94 18.35 6.87
N THR A 18 1.43 17.10 6.84
CA THR A 18 2.88 16.83 6.96
C THR A 18 3.71 17.44 5.82
N LEU A 19 3.13 17.53 4.62
CA LEU A 19 3.76 18.08 3.42
C LEU A 19 3.57 19.60 3.28
N SER A 20 2.76 20.24 4.10
CA SER A 20 2.52 21.69 4.00
C SER A 20 3.47 22.53 4.87
N GLY A 21 3.92 22.00 6.03
CA GLY A 21 4.68 22.81 7.01
C GLY A 21 6.17 22.47 7.14
N ASN A 22 6.58 21.24 6.84
CA ASN A 22 7.91 20.76 7.22
C ASN A 22 8.95 20.97 6.11
N HIS A 23 9.36 22.21 5.86
CA HIS A 23 10.33 22.51 4.79
C HIS A 23 11.80 22.33 5.20
N ASP A 24 12.09 22.31 6.49
CA ASP A 24 13.47 22.18 7.00
C ASP A 24 13.99 20.76 6.89
N VAL A 25 13.10 19.77 7.03
CA VAL A 25 13.42 18.33 6.98
C VAL A 25 14.06 17.93 5.64
N GLY A 26 15.12 17.12 5.70
CA GLY A 26 15.77 16.55 4.52
C GLY A 26 14.78 15.87 3.57
N LYS A 27 14.96 16.03 2.26
CA LYS A 27 14.04 15.45 1.27
C LYS A 27 13.98 13.92 1.29
N VAL A 28 15.09 13.27 1.64
CA VAL A 28 15.16 11.81 1.78
C VAL A 28 14.38 11.36 3.01
N ASP A 29 14.53 12.05 4.13
CA ASP A 29 13.86 11.71 5.38
C ASP A 29 12.34 12.02 5.29
N MET A 30 11.96 13.07 4.57
CA MET A 30 10.57 13.35 4.24
C MET A 30 9.94 12.21 3.44
N VAL A 31 10.60 11.76 2.36
CA VAL A 31 10.13 10.63 1.56
C VAL A 31 10.09 9.35 2.39
N ASP A 32 11.04 9.13 3.30
CA ASP A 32 11.02 7.98 4.20
C ASP A 32 9.82 7.99 5.14
N ARG A 33 9.54 9.14 5.77
CA ARG A 33 8.39 9.31 6.66
C ARG A 33 7.08 9.01 5.94
N LEU A 34 6.92 9.51 4.71
CA LEU A 34 5.77 9.20 3.86
C LEU A 34 5.70 7.72 3.53
N ASN A 35 6.81 7.10 3.14
CA ASN A 35 6.86 5.69 2.80
C ASN A 35 6.45 4.80 3.97
N ARG A 36 6.86 5.11 5.20
CA ARG A 36 6.45 4.37 6.41
C ARG A 36 4.96 4.48 6.65
N GLN A 37 4.38 5.66 6.49
CA GLN A 37 2.93 5.87 6.63
C GLN A 37 2.14 5.14 5.55
N LEU A 38 2.55 5.23 4.28
CA LEU A 38 1.93 4.51 3.16
C LEU A 38 2.05 3.00 3.30
N ALA A 39 3.21 2.50 3.74
CA ALA A 39 3.43 1.08 3.99
C ALA A 39 2.53 0.56 5.12
N GLY A 40 2.46 1.29 6.24
CA GLY A 40 1.58 0.92 7.36
C GLY A 40 0.10 0.91 6.95
N TRP A 41 -0.33 1.91 6.18
CA TRP A 41 -1.72 1.99 5.73
C TRP A 41 -2.08 0.89 4.72
N ALA A 42 -1.18 0.60 3.78
CA ALA A 42 -1.34 -0.52 2.86
C ALA A 42 -1.37 -1.87 3.59
N ALA A 43 -0.51 -2.06 4.60
CA ALA A 43 -0.48 -3.28 5.40
C ALA A 43 -1.76 -3.49 6.23
N PHE A 44 -2.32 -2.40 6.78
CA PHE A 44 -3.57 -2.45 7.54
C PHE A 44 -4.77 -2.84 6.66
N TYR A 45 -4.89 -2.24 5.47
CA TYR A 45 -5.99 -2.51 4.55
C TYR A 45 -5.68 -3.61 3.51
N LYS A 46 -4.62 -4.42 3.68
CA LYS A 46 -4.25 -5.45 2.69
C LYS A 46 -5.32 -6.54 2.50
N PHE A 47 -6.16 -6.74 3.50
CA PHE A 47 -7.21 -7.76 3.56
C PHE A 47 -8.59 -7.26 3.12
N THR A 48 -8.74 -5.97 2.83
CA THR A 48 -10.04 -5.41 2.44
C THR A 48 -10.27 -5.51 0.93
N ASP A 49 -11.55 -5.41 0.55
CA ASP A 49 -11.94 -5.42 -0.86
C ASP A 49 -11.86 -4.01 -1.47
N PHE A 50 -11.70 -3.96 -2.78
CA PHE A 50 -11.69 -2.72 -3.58
C PHE A 50 -10.61 -1.68 -3.17
N THR A 51 -9.50 -2.12 -2.58
CA THR A 51 -8.39 -1.27 -2.12
C THR A 51 -7.74 -0.48 -3.25
N ALA A 52 -7.61 -1.06 -4.44
CA ALA A 52 -6.89 -0.48 -5.57
C ALA A 52 -7.41 0.92 -5.98
N ARG A 53 -8.74 1.12 -6.01
CA ARG A 53 -9.33 2.43 -6.37
C ARG A 53 -9.01 3.49 -5.31
N CYS A 54 -9.06 3.12 -4.04
CA CYS A 54 -8.73 4.01 -2.93
C CYS A 54 -7.24 4.35 -2.93
N PHE A 55 -6.38 3.33 -3.06
CA PHE A 55 -4.92 3.47 -3.10
C PHE A 55 -4.49 4.37 -4.26
N ARG A 56 -5.07 4.19 -5.45
CA ARG A 56 -4.78 5.03 -6.61
C ARG A 56 -5.10 6.50 -6.34
N ARG A 57 -6.24 6.79 -5.71
CA ARG A 57 -6.63 8.17 -5.38
C ARG A 57 -5.64 8.80 -4.41
N ILE A 58 -5.24 8.07 -3.37
CA ILE A 58 -4.28 8.57 -2.38
C ILE A 58 -2.90 8.76 -3.01
N ASP A 59 -2.42 7.78 -3.79
CA ASP A 59 -1.14 7.85 -4.51
C ASP A 59 -1.06 9.11 -5.38
N THR A 60 -2.13 9.44 -6.14
CA THR A 60 -2.17 10.66 -6.96
C THR A 60 -2.05 11.92 -6.13
N VAL A 61 -2.76 12.01 -5.00
CA VAL A 61 -2.70 13.20 -4.14
C VAL A 61 -1.31 13.36 -3.53
N VAL A 62 -0.74 12.28 -3.00
CA VAL A 62 0.59 12.29 -2.39
C VAL A 62 1.66 12.64 -3.42
N PHE A 63 1.56 12.08 -4.63
CA PHE A 63 2.49 12.36 -5.73
C PHE A 63 2.57 13.86 -6.03
N TRP A 64 1.43 14.53 -6.20
CA TRP A 64 1.40 15.95 -6.50
C TRP A 64 1.76 16.81 -5.28
N LYS A 65 1.30 16.46 -4.08
CA LYS A 65 1.66 17.20 -2.86
C LYS A 65 3.16 17.15 -2.60
N LEU A 66 3.81 16.00 -2.81
CA LEU A 66 5.27 15.89 -2.73
C LEU A 66 5.95 16.76 -3.80
N ALA A 67 5.45 16.77 -5.03
CA ALA A 67 5.99 17.60 -6.11
C ALA A 67 5.93 19.10 -5.75
N HIS A 68 4.79 19.58 -5.25
CA HIS A 68 4.63 20.95 -4.78
C HIS A 68 5.54 21.27 -3.60
N TRP A 69 5.69 20.35 -2.64
CA TRP A 69 6.59 20.53 -1.51
C TRP A 69 8.06 20.63 -1.96
N LEU A 70 8.51 19.78 -2.88
CA LEU A 70 9.85 19.85 -3.45
C LEU A 70 10.08 21.16 -4.21
N ALA A 71 9.12 21.58 -5.02
CA ALA A 71 9.14 22.86 -5.73
C ALA A 71 9.27 24.03 -4.75
N ARG A 72 8.50 24.03 -3.66
CA ARG A 72 8.54 25.07 -2.63
C ARG A 72 9.86 25.08 -1.85
N LYS A 73 10.37 23.91 -1.47
CA LYS A 73 11.64 23.74 -0.73
C LYS A 73 12.83 24.25 -1.53
N TYR A 74 12.87 23.95 -2.84
CA TYR A 74 13.97 24.35 -3.72
C TYR A 74 13.71 25.65 -4.50
N ARG A 75 12.61 26.37 -4.20
CA ARG A 75 12.17 27.57 -4.93
C ARG A 75 12.22 27.39 -6.45
N SER A 76 11.78 26.23 -6.93
CA SER A 76 11.90 25.82 -8.34
C SER A 76 10.55 25.43 -8.91
N ARG A 77 10.46 25.34 -10.25
CA ARG A 77 9.25 24.84 -10.93
C ARG A 77 9.19 23.31 -10.86
N ILE A 78 8.00 22.71 -10.93
CA ILE A 78 7.85 21.24 -10.89
C ILE A 78 8.44 20.56 -12.13
N LYS A 79 8.29 21.18 -13.32
CA LYS A 79 8.77 20.62 -14.61
C LYS A 79 10.26 20.21 -14.60
N PRO A 80 11.23 21.06 -14.20
CA PRO A 80 12.63 20.66 -14.13
C PRO A 80 12.88 19.56 -13.09
N LEU A 81 12.19 19.58 -11.95
CA LEU A 81 12.28 18.53 -10.94
C LEU A 81 11.80 17.17 -11.48
N MET A 82 10.72 17.15 -12.27
CA MET A 82 10.25 15.91 -12.90
C MET A 82 11.30 15.34 -13.86
N ARG A 83 11.94 16.18 -14.70
CA ARG A 83 12.98 15.72 -15.63
C ARG A 83 14.15 15.05 -14.91
N SER A 84 14.54 15.56 -13.74
CA SER A 84 15.67 15.01 -13.00
C SER A 84 15.28 13.78 -12.16
N TRP A 85 14.18 13.85 -11.41
CA TRP A 85 13.89 12.91 -10.32
C TRP A 85 12.66 12.01 -10.55
N TYR A 86 11.87 12.20 -11.60
CA TYR A 86 10.77 11.28 -11.94
C TYR A 86 11.29 10.14 -12.82
N ARG A 87 11.63 9.00 -12.19
CA ARG A 87 12.27 7.85 -12.85
C ARG A 87 11.68 6.53 -12.36
N ALA A 88 11.87 5.46 -13.12
CA ALA A 88 11.60 4.11 -12.65
C ALA A 88 12.69 3.71 -11.64
N PRO A 89 12.33 3.23 -10.44
CA PRO A 89 13.33 2.87 -9.43
C PRO A 89 14.11 1.61 -9.79
N GLU A 90 13.45 0.62 -10.40
CA GLU A 90 14.04 -0.63 -10.90
C GLU A 90 13.36 -1.00 -12.23
N ALA A 91 13.99 -1.89 -13.00
CA ALA A 91 13.42 -2.41 -14.23
C ALA A 91 12.04 -3.06 -13.95
N GLY A 92 11.05 -2.76 -14.79
CA GLY A 92 9.68 -3.25 -14.62
C GLY A 92 8.85 -2.54 -13.55
N LYS A 93 9.42 -1.67 -12.70
CA LYS A 93 8.66 -0.85 -11.75
C LYS A 93 8.17 0.43 -12.42
N ALA A 94 6.96 0.84 -12.05
CA ALA A 94 6.40 2.08 -12.57
C ALA A 94 7.16 3.32 -12.08
N LYS A 95 7.21 4.35 -12.93
CA LYS A 95 7.87 5.62 -12.62
C LYS A 95 7.29 6.25 -11.35
N THR A 96 8.16 6.80 -10.52
CA THR A 96 7.81 7.51 -9.28
C THR A 96 8.84 8.60 -8.99
N TRP A 97 8.62 9.38 -7.92
CA TRP A 97 9.63 10.31 -7.42
C TRP A 97 10.79 9.54 -6.80
N LEU A 98 11.97 9.63 -7.39
CA LEU A 98 13.21 9.04 -6.92
C LEU A 98 14.16 10.13 -6.46
N VAL A 99 14.35 10.23 -5.16
CA VAL A 99 15.06 11.33 -4.52
C VAL A 99 16.35 10.84 -3.89
N TYR A 100 17.46 11.53 -4.17
CA TYR A 100 18.78 11.23 -3.60
C TYR A 100 19.22 12.32 -2.63
N GLY A 101 19.86 11.94 -1.53
CA GLY A 101 20.40 12.88 -0.55
C GLY A 101 21.13 12.18 0.58
N ARG A 102 21.46 12.95 1.62
CA ARG A 102 21.95 12.40 2.88
C ARG A 102 20.75 12.13 3.78
N SER A 103 20.75 10.97 4.44
CA SER A 103 19.83 10.69 5.54
C SER A 103 20.36 11.32 6.83
N GLU A 104 19.51 11.43 7.86
CA GLU A 104 19.90 11.86 9.22
C GLU A 104 21.13 11.11 9.76
N ARG A 105 21.35 9.85 9.36
CA ARG A 105 22.52 9.04 9.72
C ARG A 105 23.79 9.36 8.92
N GLY A 106 23.79 10.39 8.08
CA GLY A 106 24.92 10.81 7.23
C GLY A 106 25.09 10.02 5.91
N ASN A 107 24.44 8.87 5.77
CA ASN A 107 24.56 8.02 4.57
C ASN A 107 23.94 8.65 3.32
N ARG A 108 24.60 8.51 2.17
CA ARG A 108 24.03 8.86 0.85
C ARG A 108 23.01 7.80 0.45
N VAL A 109 21.73 8.16 0.40
CA VAL A 109 20.63 7.24 0.12
C VAL A 109 19.73 7.80 -0.98
N GLY A 110 19.34 6.93 -1.91
CA GLY A 110 18.24 7.16 -2.84
C GLY A 110 16.96 6.53 -2.30
N LYS A 111 15.87 7.29 -2.20
CA LYS A 111 14.55 6.77 -1.83
C LYS A 111 13.52 7.07 -2.90
N ALA A 112 12.83 6.02 -3.34
CA ALA A 112 11.67 6.11 -4.20
C ALA A 112 10.41 6.32 -3.36
N LEU A 113 9.51 7.21 -3.80
CA LEU A 113 8.18 7.33 -3.21
C LEU A 113 7.41 6.02 -3.45
N ARG A 114 7.01 5.38 -2.35
CA ARG A 114 6.22 4.15 -2.36
C ARG A 114 4.85 4.43 -2.96
N ARG A 115 4.40 3.54 -3.83
CA ARG A 115 3.04 3.51 -4.35
C ARG A 115 2.25 2.45 -3.60
N MET A 116 1.08 2.80 -3.09
CA MET A 116 0.24 1.82 -2.40
C MET A 116 -0.40 0.85 -3.37
N VAL A 117 -0.69 1.27 -4.60
CA VAL A 117 -1.29 0.39 -5.63
C VAL A 117 -0.42 -0.84 -5.93
N THR A 118 0.90 -0.75 -5.74
CA THR A 118 1.81 -1.89 -5.94
C THR A 118 1.96 -2.78 -4.70
N SER A 119 1.27 -2.49 -3.60
CA SER A 119 1.34 -3.31 -2.40
C SER A 119 0.49 -4.58 -2.57
N PRO A 120 0.94 -5.73 -2.03
CA PRO A 120 0.23 -6.99 -2.21
C PRO A 120 -1.15 -6.94 -1.54
N LYS A 121 -2.19 -7.39 -2.26
CA LYS A 121 -3.48 -7.73 -1.69
C LYS A 121 -3.39 -9.13 -1.11
N ALA A 122 -3.92 -9.32 0.10
CA ALA A 122 -4.03 -10.64 0.71
C ALA A 122 -5.51 -10.96 0.92
N GLN A 123 -5.88 -12.23 0.78
CA GLN A 123 -7.19 -12.69 1.20
C GLN A 123 -7.15 -12.96 2.71
N PHE A 124 -8.11 -12.43 3.45
CA PHE A 124 -8.29 -12.85 4.83
C PHE A 124 -8.81 -14.29 4.82
N ARG A 125 -8.07 -15.19 5.47
CA ARG A 125 -8.50 -16.56 5.71
C ARG A 125 -8.57 -16.75 7.21
N TRP A 126 -9.71 -17.21 7.71
CA TRP A 126 -9.80 -17.67 9.09
C TRP A 126 -8.72 -18.72 9.31
N ARG A 127 -7.91 -18.54 10.35
CA ARG A 127 -7.00 -19.58 10.80
C ARG A 127 -7.85 -20.62 11.50
N ASN A 128 -8.40 -21.54 10.74
CA ASN A 128 -9.02 -22.71 11.33
C ASN A 128 -7.89 -23.51 11.98
N PRO A 129 -8.02 -23.90 13.26
CA PRO A 129 -7.09 -24.83 13.86
C PRO A 129 -7.07 -26.13 13.05
N GLU A 130 -5.92 -26.81 13.03
CA GLU A 130 -5.74 -28.04 12.23
C GLU A 130 -6.79 -29.11 12.60
N SER A 131 -7.14 -29.17 13.88
CA SER A 131 -8.22 -29.97 14.47
C SER A 131 -9.25 -29.08 15.18
N ASN A 132 -10.47 -29.58 15.37
CA ASN A 132 -11.46 -28.90 16.20
C ASN A 132 -10.98 -28.93 17.67
N PRO A 133 -10.67 -27.78 18.31
CA PRO A 133 -10.06 -27.72 19.63
C PRO A 133 -10.99 -28.21 20.76
N TYR A 134 -12.28 -28.40 20.46
CA TYR A 134 -13.26 -28.95 21.39
C TYR A 134 -13.43 -30.48 21.26
N ILE A 135 -12.81 -31.09 20.24
CA ILE A 135 -12.79 -32.54 20.06
C ILE A 135 -11.43 -33.05 20.53
N PHE A 136 -11.39 -33.67 21.70
CA PHE A 136 -10.16 -34.23 22.28
C PHE A 136 -9.72 -35.56 21.63
N ARG A 137 -10.40 -36.01 20.56
CA ARG A 137 -10.11 -37.25 19.85
C ARG A 137 -9.34 -36.95 18.57
N SER A 138 -8.28 -37.72 18.32
CA SER A 138 -7.52 -37.65 17.07
C SER A 138 -8.26 -38.38 15.95
N GLU A 139 -9.19 -37.71 15.27
CA GLU A 139 -9.83 -38.21 14.06
C GLU A 139 -9.13 -37.69 12.79
N PRO A 140 -8.82 -38.54 11.80
CA PRO A 140 -8.36 -38.08 10.50
C PRO A 140 -9.46 -37.25 9.82
N ARG A 141 -9.12 -36.07 9.29
CA ARG A 141 -10.07 -35.18 8.60
C ARG A 141 -10.72 -35.90 7.41
N SER A 142 -11.99 -36.30 7.54
CA SER A 142 -12.85 -36.62 6.39
C SER A 142 -13.42 -35.33 5.80
N THR A 143 -12.57 -34.50 5.19
CA THR A 143 -13.10 -33.37 4.41
C THR A 143 -13.68 -33.92 3.11
N VAL A 144 -14.95 -34.36 3.15
CA VAL A 144 -15.71 -34.67 1.94
C VAL A 144 -15.99 -33.34 1.23
N THR A 145 -15.15 -32.98 0.26
CA THR A 145 -15.47 -31.89 -0.65
C THR A 145 -16.44 -32.46 -1.69
N SER A 146 -17.73 -32.16 -1.56
CA SER A 146 -18.66 -32.47 -2.63
C SER A 146 -18.33 -31.57 -3.83
N ASN A 147 -17.85 -32.16 -4.92
CA ASN A 147 -17.77 -31.42 -6.16
C ASN A 147 -19.19 -31.26 -6.72
N TYR A 148 -19.48 -30.11 -7.33
CA TYR A 148 -20.80 -29.81 -7.89
C TYR A 148 -21.33 -30.92 -8.82
N HIS A 149 -20.42 -31.55 -9.57
CA HIS A 149 -20.72 -32.69 -10.43
C HIS A 149 -21.28 -33.90 -9.66
N ASP A 150 -20.71 -34.23 -8.50
CA ASP A 150 -21.12 -35.39 -7.71
C ASP A 150 -22.51 -35.18 -7.08
N VAL A 151 -22.83 -33.94 -6.72
CA VAL A 151 -24.14 -33.56 -6.18
C VAL A 151 -25.21 -33.53 -7.27
N ALA A 152 -24.87 -33.01 -8.46
CA ALA A 152 -25.81 -32.92 -9.59
C ALA A 152 -26.21 -34.31 -10.11
N MET A 153 -25.28 -35.27 -10.14
CA MET A 153 -25.55 -36.65 -10.55
C MET A 153 -26.41 -37.42 -9.55
N ALA A 154 -26.27 -37.13 -8.24
CA ALA A 154 -27.06 -37.76 -7.18
C ALA A 154 -28.52 -37.23 -7.11
N MET A 155 -28.74 -35.97 -7.49
CA MET A 155 -30.07 -35.33 -7.47
C MET A 155 -30.86 -35.49 -8.78
N GLY A 156 -30.27 -36.13 -9.80
CA GLY A 156 -30.91 -36.38 -11.10
C GLY A 156 -31.51 -37.78 -11.25
N GLN A 157 -31.53 -38.58 -10.18
CA GLN A 157 -32.14 -39.90 -10.13
C GLN A 157 -33.35 -39.88 -9.18
N ASP A 158 -34.41 -39.17 -9.58
CA ASP A 158 -35.76 -39.28 -8.99
C ASP A 158 -36.79 -39.42 -10.14
#